data_AF-A0A367R922-F1
#
_entry.id   AF-A0A367R922-F1
#
_cell.length_a   1.000
_cell.length_b   1.000
_cell.length_c   1.000
_cell.angle_alpha   90.00
_cell.angle_beta   90.00
_cell.angle_gamma   90.00
#
_symmetry.space_group_name_H-M   'P 1'
#
loop_
_entity.id
_entity.type
_entity.pdbx_description
1 polymer ?
#
loop_
_entity_poly.entity_id
_entity_poly.type
_entity_poly.pdbx_seq_one_letter_code
_entity_poly.pdbx_strand_id
1 'polypeptide(L)'
;MGIFFDVLSAINNPNQQGSLTQLESITNSIQQVATSRGIQPSQMQNVMSALGNVLSPVLRQQSTPGGSQLQNLIGQFAGTGTMGASGLESLLSPQLQQQIVQTVSQRSGISPNVIQAALPTLSSAVLGLLNMGATKPGTPGGNSILSTFLDSDRDGNTDLGEVLKFANRFLNP
;
A
#
# COMPACT_ATOMS: atom_id res chain seq x y z
N MET A 1 13.93 -8.97 5.43
CA MET A 1 14.30 -7.71 4.74
C MET A 1 13.01 -6.96 4.49
N GLY A 2 12.92 -5.69 4.87
CA GLY A 2 11.62 -4.99 4.89
C GLY A 2 11.16 -4.51 3.51
N ILE A 3 9.85 -4.29 3.37
CA ILE A 3 9.21 -3.80 2.13
C ILE A 3 9.93 -2.58 1.53
N PHE A 4 10.41 -1.66 2.37
CA PHE A 4 11.12 -0.47 1.88
C PHE A 4 12.38 -0.82 1.09
N PHE A 5 13.11 -1.86 1.50
CA PHE A 5 14.29 -2.31 0.76
C PHE A 5 13.91 -2.92 -0.60
N ASP A 6 12.77 -3.62 -0.66
CA ASP A 6 12.23 -4.13 -1.93
C ASP A 6 11.76 -2.99 -2.83
N VAL A 7 11.19 -1.91 -2.26
CA VAL A 7 10.86 -0.69 -3.01
C VAL A 7 12.13 -0.09 -3.61
N LEU A 8 13.20 0.07 -2.83
CA LEU A 8 14.49 0.59 -3.34
C LEU A 8 15.07 -0.32 -4.42
N SER A 9 15.02 -1.63 -4.22
CA SER A 9 15.45 -2.61 -5.21
C SER A 9 14.62 -2.52 -6.49
N ALA A 10 13.31 -2.32 -6.37
CA ALA A 10 12.40 -2.17 -7.50
C ALA A 10 12.58 -0.86 -8.27
N ILE A 11 12.94 0.23 -7.58
CA ILE A 11 13.31 1.48 -8.24
C ILE A 11 14.63 1.32 -9.01
N ASN A 12 15.57 0.54 -8.48
CA ASN A 12 16.87 0.30 -9.14
C ASN A 12 16.75 -0.75 -10.27
N ASN A 13 15.70 -1.58 -10.26
CA ASN A 13 15.53 -2.65 -11.23
C ASN A 13 14.79 -2.18 -12.50
N PRO A 14 15.45 -2.15 -13.67
CA PRO A 14 14.81 -1.70 -14.91
C PRO A 14 13.65 -2.60 -15.37
N ASN A 15 13.58 -3.84 -14.88
CA ASN A 15 12.52 -4.80 -15.19
C ASN A 15 11.26 -4.61 -14.32
N GLN A 16 11.33 -3.78 -13.28
CA GLN A 16 10.22 -3.48 -12.39
C GLN A 16 9.61 -2.11 -12.70
N GLN A 17 8.40 -1.89 -12.22
CA GLN A 17 7.64 -0.67 -12.47
C GLN A 17 7.95 0.45 -11.47
N GLY A 18 8.72 0.15 -10.42
CA GLY A 18 9.12 1.11 -9.41
C GLY A 18 9.90 2.29 -10.00
N SER A 19 9.53 3.50 -9.59
CA SER A 19 10.27 4.72 -9.88
C SER A 19 10.33 5.64 -8.67
N LEU A 20 11.39 6.42 -8.56
CA LEU A 20 11.54 7.41 -7.49
C LEU A 20 10.39 8.43 -7.52
N THR A 21 10.00 8.88 -8.71
CA THR A 21 8.87 9.82 -8.90
C THR A 21 7.55 9.25 -8.39
N GLN A 22 7.31 7.94 -8.54
CA GLN A 22 6.11 7.31 -8.00
C GLN A 22 6.14 7.25 -6.46
N LEU A 23 7.29 6.93 -5.87
CA LEU A 23 7.47 6.96 -4.41
C LEU A 23 7.26 8.38 -3.84
N GLU A 24 7.79 9.39 -4.51
CA GLU A 24 7.59 10.81 -4.17
C GLU A 24 6.12 11.19 -4.22
N SER A 25 5.44 10.88 -5.32
CA SER A 25 4.01 11.17 -5.50
C SER A 25 3.14 10.51 -4.42
N ILE A 26 3.42 9.24 -4.10
CA ILE A 26 2.74 8.50 -3.04
C ILE A 26 2.97 9.17 -1.67
N THR A 27 4.22 9.46 -1.33
CA THR A 27 4.59 10.05 -0.04
C THR A 27 3.98 11.45 0.12
N ASN A 28 4.03 12.26 -0.94
CA ASN A 28 3.43 13.60 -0.95
C ASN A 28 1.90 13.54 -0.82
N SER A 29 1.23 12.60 -1.48
CA SER A 29 -0.22 12.42 -1.38
C SER A 29 -0.65 12.04 0.04
N ILE A 30 0.08 11.14 0.69
CA ILE A 30 -0.16 10.75 2.09
C ILE A 30 0.07 11.97 3.01
N GLN A 31 1.17 12.69 2.83
CA GLN A 31 1.50 13.85 3.65
C GLN A 31 0.48 14.99 3.49
N GLN A 32 -0.03 15.21 2.27
CA GLN A 32 -1.08 16.19 2.00
C GLN A 32 -2.39 15.81 2.68
N VAL A 33 -2.78 14.53 2.63
CA VAL A 33 -3.96 14.03 3.37
C VAL A 33 -3.78 14.18 4.87
N ALA A 34 -2.60 13.85 5.39
CA ALA A 34 -2.32 13.99 6.82
C ALA A 34 -2.42 15.46 7.25
N THR A 35 -1.79 16.37 6.50
CA THR A 35 -1.76 17.81 6.79
C THR A 35 -3.16 18.44 6.65
N SER A 36 -3.90 18.11 5.60
CA SER A 36 -5.26 18.64 5.36
C SER A 36 -6.29 18.20 6.40
N ARG A 37 -6.04 17.08 7.07
CA ARG A 37 -6.94 16.49 8.08
C ARG A 37 -6.45 16.62 9.51
N GLY A 38 -5.32 17.30 9.73
CA GLY A 38 -4.71 17.46 11.05
C GLY A 38 -4.19 16.15 11.67
N ILE A 39 -3.87 15.15 10.86
CA ILE A 39 -3.32 13.87 11.31
C ILE A 39 -1.82 14.05 11.58
N GLN A 40 -1.36 13.71 12.78
CA GLN A 40 0.06 13.80 13.12
C GLN A 40 0.87 12.72 12.38
N PRO A 41 2.14 12.95 12.03
CA PRO A 41 2.97 11.93 11.34
C PRO A 41 3.08 10.59 12.08
N SER A 42 3.10 10.62 13.43
CA SER A 42 3.08 9.42 14.27
C SER A 42 1.75 8.67 14.18
N GLN A 43 0.63 9.38 14.15
CA GLN A 43 -0.69 8.79 13.93
C GLN A 43 -0.81 8.23 12.51
N MET A 44 -0.27 8.94 11.51
CA MET A 44 -0.27 8.49 10.11
C MET A 44 0.55 7.20 9.93
N GLN A 45 1.68 7.07 10.62
CA GLN A 45 2.43 5.81 10.68
C GLN A 45 1.55 4.69 11.23
N ASN A 46 0.92 4.90 12.40
CA ASN A 46 0.01 3.92 13.00
C ASN A 46 -1.18 3.57 12.09
N VAL A 47 -1.69 4.56 11.35
CA VAL A 47 -2.75 4.34 10.35
C VAL A 47 -2.25 3.38 9.29
N MET A 48 -1.12 3.67 8.64
CA MET A 48 -0.54 2.83 7.59
C MET A 48 -0.23 1.42 8.11
N SER A 49 0.34 1.29 9.31
CA SER A 49 0.61 0.02 9.97
C SER A 49 -0.68 -0.78 10.14
N ALA A 50 -1.72 -0.18 10.71
CA ALA A 50 -3.00 -0.83 10.93
C ALA A 50 -3.69 -1.20 9.61
N LEU A 51 -3.60 -0.33 8.60
CA LEU A 51 -4.17 -0.56 7.26
C LEU A 51 -3.49 -1.75 6.58
N GLY A 52 -2.16 -1.82 6.62
CA GLY A 52 -1.39 -2.96 6.09
C GLY A 52 -1.73 -4.27 6.79
N ASN A 53 -1.85 -4.25 8.12
CA ASN A 53 -2.22 -5.43 8.91
C ASN A 53 -3.62 -5.97 8.58
N VAL A 54 -4.59 -5.10 8.27
CA VAL A 54 -5.94 -5.51 7.86
C VAL A 54 -5.97 -5.97 6.39
N LEU A 55 -5.19 -5.34 5.51
CA LEU A 55 -5.15 -5.67 4.08
C LEU A 55 -4.35 -6.93 3.74
N SER A 56 -3.25 -7.20 4.46
CA SER A 56 -2.39 -8.37 4.22
C SER A 56 -3.16 -9.70 4.16
N PRO A 57 -4.00 -10.07 5.15
CA PRO A 57 -4.75 -11.33 5.08
C PRO A 57 -5.78 -11.37 3.95
N VAL A 58 -6.40 -10.23 3.61
CA VAL A 58 -7.36 -10.14 2.51
C VAL A 58 -6.67 -10.34 1.17
N LEU A 59 -5.55 -9.64 0.96
CA LEU A 59 -4.74 -9.76 -0.25
C LEU A 59 -4.14 -11.17 -0.37
N ARG A 60 -3.76 -11.79 0.74
CA ARG A 60 -3.28 -13.18 0.77
C ARG A 60 -4.35 -14.15 0.36
N GLN A 61 -5.57 -13.99 0.87
CA GLN A 61 -6.71 -14.82 0.51
C GLN A 61 -7.04 -14.69 -0.99
N GLN A 62 -6.87 -13.49 -1.56
CA GLN A 62 -6.96 -13.26 -3.01
C GLN A 62 -5.76 -13.74 -3.82
N SER A 63 -4.65 -14.15 -3.20
CA SER A 63 -3.43 -14.63 -3.87
C SER A 63 -3.28 -16.16 -3.88
N THR A 64 -4.11 -16.87 -3.11
CA THR A 64 -4.18 -18.35 -3.07
C THR A 64 -4.52 -18.94 -4.47
N PRO A 65 -4.19 -20.21 -4.81
CA PRO A 65 -4.18 -20.76 -6.19
C PRO A 65 -5.49 -20.80 -7.02
N GLY A 66 -6.51 -20.03 -6.67
CA GLY A 66 -7.65 -19.66 -7.54
C GLY A 66 -7.81 -18.14 -7.75
N GLY A 67 -6.83 -17.36 -7.28
CA GLY A 67 -6.85 -15.91 -7.09
C GLY A 67 -6.06 -15.12 -8.14
N SER A 68 -6.20 -15.47 -9.42
CA SER A 68 -5.63 -14.70 -10.55
C SER A 68 -6.09 -13.24 -10.59
N GLN A 69 -7.09 -12.90 -9.78
CA GLN A 69 -7.74 -11.60 -9.72
C GLN A 69 -6.82 -10.52 -9.15
N LEU A 70 -5.98 -10.82 -8.14
CA LEU A 70 -5.09 -9.81 -7.56
C LEU A 70 -3.94 -9.46 -8.51
N GLN A 71 -3.31 -10.45 -9.14
CA GLN A 71 -2.28 -10.21 -10.16
C GLN A 71 -2.85 -9.52 -11.39
N ASN A 72 -4.09 -9.82 -11.79
CA ASN A 72 -4.77 -9.09 -12.86
C ASN A 72 -5.16 -7.66 -12.44
N LEU A 73 -5.52 -7.41 -11.18
CA LEU A 73 -5.83 -6.07 -10.67
C LEU A 73 -4.59 -5.19 -10.61
N ILE A 74 -3.49 -5.74 -10.10
CA ILE A 74 -2.19 -5.07 -10.06
C ILE A 74 -1.65 -4.89 -11.48
N GLY A 75 -1.79 -5.89 -12.35
CA GLY A 75 -1.43 -5.80 -13.77
C GLY A 75 -2.25 -4.75 -14.55
N GLN A 76 -3.53 -4.56 -14.20
CA GLN A 76 -4.35 -3.47 -14.75
C GLN A 76 -3.90 -2.10 -14.22
N PHE A 77 -3.64 -2.00 -12.91
CA PHE A 77 -3.08 -0.79 -12.31
C PHE A 77 -1.72 -0.41 -12.92
N ALA A 78 -0.87 -1.41 -13.16
CA ALA A 78 0.40 -1.28 -13.85
C ALA A 78 0.27 -0.73 -15.27
N GLY A 79 -0.75 -1.17 -16.01
CA GLY A 79 -1.00 -0.73 -17.38
C GLY A 79 -1.59 0.69 -17.48
N THR A 80 -2.38 1.12 -16.49
CA THR A 80 -3.13 2.40 -16.54
C THR A 80 -2.65 3.45 -15.53
N GLY A 81 -1.77 3.08 -14.59
CA GLY A 81 -1.36 3.91 -13.46
C GLY A 81 -2.49 4.27 -12.48
N THR A 82 -3.70 3.74 -12.70
CA THR A 82 -4.92 4.11 -11.99
C THR A 82 -5.79 2.87 -11.76
N MET A 83 -6.14 2.62 -10.50
CA MET A 83 -7.11 1.56 -10.20
C MET A 83 -8.48 2.12 -10.55
N GLY A 84 -9.20 1.50 -11.49
CA GLY A 84 -10.60 1.82 -11.69
C GLY A 84 -11.35 1.65 -10.36
N ALA A 85 -12.30 2.54 -10.06
CA ALA A 85 -13.09 2.50 -8.82
C ALA A 85 -13.65 1.09 -8.54
N SER A 86 -14.06 0.37 -9.59
CA SER A 86 -14.57 -0.99 -9.54
C SER A 86 -13.55 -2.03 -9.02
N GLY A 87 -12.26 -1.85 -9.32
CA GLY A 87 -11.20 -2.73 -8.84
C GLY A 87 -10.90 -2.50 -7.36
N LEU A 88 -10.93 -1.24 -6.94
CA LEU A 88 -10.77 -0.86 -5.54
C LEU A 88 -11.97 -1.33 -4.71
N GLU A 89 -13.19 -1.18 -5.21
CA GLU A 89 -14.42 -1.66 -4.55
C GLU A 89 -14.47 -3.19 -4.45
N SER A 90 -13.96 -3.91 -5.46
CA SER A 90 -13.86 -5.37 -5.41
C SER A 90 -12.82 -5.87 -4.40
N LEU A 91 -11.78 -5.09 -4.11
CA LEU A 91 -10.77 -5.38 -3.10
C LEU A 91 -11.21 -4.94 -1.70
N LEU A 92 -11.82 -3.76 -1.60
CA LEU A 92 -12.26 -3.11 -0.37
C LEU A 92 -13.78 -3.17 -0.26
N SER A 93 -14.30 -4.35 0.07
CA SER A 93 -15.73 -4.50 0.33
C SER A 93 -16.21 -3.52 1.42
N PRO A 94 -17.48 -3.08 1.41
CA PRO A 94 -18.01 -2.17 2.43
C PRO A 94 -17.80 -2.68 3.85
N GLN A 95 -17.87 -4.01 4.08
CA GLN A 95 -17.57 -4.61 5.38
C GLN A 95 -16.10 -4.43 5.76
N LEU A 96 -15.17 -4.65 4.82
CA LEU A 96 -13.74 -4.48 5.06
C LEU A 96 -13.40 -3.00 5.32
N GLN A 97 -14.01 -2.06 4.59
CA GLN A 97 -13.83 -0.63 4.84
C GLN A 97 -14.23 -0.26 6.27
N GLN A 98 -15.37 -0.74 6.76
CA GLN A 98 -15.80 -0.51 8.14
C GLN A 98 -14.83 -1.13 9.15
N GLN A 99 -14.33 -2.34 8.89
CA GLN A 99 -13.35 -3.01 9.74
C GLN A 99 -12.02 -2.26 9.79
N ILE A 100 -11.53 -1.77 8.65
CA ILE A 100 -10.34 -0.91 8.56
C ILE A 100 -10.59 0.35 9.39
N VAL A 101 -11.69 1.07 9.16
CA VAL A 101 -12.00 2.31 9.89
C VAL A 101 -12.05 2.08 11.41
N GLN A 102 -12.67 1.00 11.87
CA GLN A 102 -12.71 0.65 13.30
C GLN A 102 -11.33 0.30 13.86
N THR A 103 -10.57 -0.56 13.17
CA THR A 103 -9.25 -1.01 13.63
C THR A 103 -8.24 0.14 13.63
N VAL A 104 -8.22 0.92 12.55
CA VAL A 104 -7.35 2.07 12.38
C VAL A 104 -7.71 3.16 13.37
N SER A 105 -8.98 3.46 13.62
CA SER A 105 -9.38 4.48 14.61
C SER A 105 -8.95 4.10 16.01
N GLN A 106 -9.12 2.84 16.40
CA GLN A 106 -8.67 2.34 17.70
C GLN A 106 -7.15 2.41 17.88
N ARG A 107 -6.37 2.10 16.83
CA ARG A 107 -4.90 2.12 16.90
C ARG A 107 -4.27 3.50 16.74
N SER A 108 -4.85 4.35 15.91
CA SER A 108 -4.31 5.68 15.61
C SER A 108 -4.83 6.77 16.54
N GLY A 109 -5.95 6.53 17.23
CA GLY A 109 -6.66 7.56 18.00
C GLY A 109 -7.38 8.60 17.13
N ILE A 110 -7.45 8.38 15.83
CA ILE A 110 -8.12 9.28 14.88
C ILE A 110 -9.59 8.91 14.77
N SER A 111 -10.46 9.92 14.64
CA SER A 111 -11.89 9.72 14.43
C SER A 111 -12.20 8.87 13.19
N PRO A 112 -13.15 7.91 13.27
CA PRO A 112 -13.60 7.10 12.15
C PRO A 112 -13.92 7.88 10.88
N ASN A 113 -14.60 9.03 11.01
CA ASN A 113 -14.95 9.90 9.89
C ASN A 113 -13.72 10.42 9.12
N VAL A 114 -12.65 10.75 9.85
CA VAL A 114 -11.41 11.26 9.26
C VAL A 114 -10.71 10.15 8.47
N ILE A 115 -10.66 8.94 9.04
CA ILE A 115 -10.07 7.76 8.37
C ILE A 115 -10.90 7.36 7.17
N GLN A 116 -12.23 7.29 7.30
CA GLN A 116 -13.12 6.90 6.21
C GLN A 116 -12.94 7.80 4.99
N ALA A 117 -12.80 9.10 5.20
CA ALA A 117 -12.60 10.02 4.10
C ALA A 117 -11.12 10.09 3.63
N ALA A 118 -10.14 9.62 4.42
CA ALA A 118 -8.75 9.45 4.00
C ALA A 118 -8.51 8.11 3.26
N LEU A 119 -9.35 7.10 3.54
CA LEU A 119 -9.21 5.73 3.08
C LEU A 119 -8.96 5.60 1.57
N PRO A 120 -9.68 6.32 0.67
CA PRO A 120 -9.48 6.17 -0.78
C PRO A 120 -8.08 6.57 -1.24
N THR A 121 -7.52 7.63 -0.65
CA THR A 121 -6.16 8.09 -0.97
C THR A 121 -5.12 7.13 -0.39
N LEU A 122 -5.33 6.69 0.85
CA LEU A 122 -4.41 5.77 1.51
C LEU A 122 -4.37 4.40 0.83
N SER A 123 -5.52 3.85 0.44
CA SER A 123 -5.58 2.59 -0.29
C SER A 123 -4.90 2.70 -1.65
N SER A 124 -5.16 3.78 -2.39
CA SER A 124 -4.51 4.05 -3.68
C SER A 124 -2.99 4.18 -3.53
N ALA A 125 -2.53 4.82 -2.45
CA ALA A 125 -1.12 4.96 -2.12
C ALA A 125 -0.46 3.60 -1.80
N VAL A 126 -1.12 2.77 -0.98
CA VAL A 126 -0.64 1.41 -0.65
C VAL A 126 -0.57 0.56 -1.91
N LEU A 127 -1.60 0.56 -2.74
CA LEU A 127 -1.62 -0.23 -3.96
C LEU A 127 -0.60 0.28 -4.99
N GLY A 128 -0.42 1.59 -5.10
CA GLY A 128 0.64 2.18 -5.91
C GLY A 128 2.02 1.73 -5.46
N LEU A 129 2.26 1.69 -4.15
CA LEU A 129 3.51 1.18 -3.56
C LEU A 129 3.70 -0.31 -3.88
N LEU A 130 2.67 -1.13 -3.69
CA LEU A 130 2.71 -2.55 -4.03
C LEU A 130 2.97 -2.76 -5.53
N ASN A 131 2.42 -1.92 -6.40
CA ASN A 131 2.62 -2.02 -7.84
C ASN A 131 4.06 -1.72 -8.28
N MET A 132 4.83 -0.95 -7.52
CA MET A 132 6.24 -0.68 -7.84
C MET A 132 7.06 -1.96 -7.96
N GLY A 133 6.69 -3.01 -7.22
CA GLY A 133 7.38 -4.29 -7.23
C GLY A 133 7.00 -5.18 -8.41
N ALA A 134 5.94 -4.83 -9.14
CA ALA A 134 5.46 -5.59 -10.29
C ALA A 134 6.45 -5.48 -11.45
N THR A 135 6.57 -6.56 -12.22
CA THR A 135 7.37 -6.57 -13.45
C THR A 135 6.68 -5.80 -14.56
N LYS A 136 7.46 -5.22 -15.47
CA LYS A 136 6.93 -4.56 -16.65
C LYS A 136 6.25 -5.57 -17.58
N PRO A 137 5.19 -5.17 -18.31
CA PRO A 137 4.58 -6.02 -19.33
C PRO A 137 5.63 -6.57 -20.30
N GLY A 138 5.59 -7.88 -20.56
CA GLY A 138 6.55 -8.57 -21.42
C GLY A 138 7.81 -9.08 -20.71
N THR A 139 7.98 -8.85 -19.40
CA THR A 139 9.07 -9.44 -18.62
C THR A 139 8.56 -10.56 -17.71
N PRO A 140 9.08 -11.79 -17.82
CA PRO A 140 8.74 -12.85 -16.87
C PRO A 140 9.27 -12.50 -15.48
N GLY A 141 8.39 -12.47 -14.50
CA GLY A 141 8.73 -12.28 -13.09
C GLY A 141 7.51 -11.94 -12.24
N GLY A 142 7.71 -11.91 -10.92
CA GLY A 142 6.65 -11.69 -9.95
C GLY A 142 6.73 -10.31 -9.30
N ASN A 143 5.72 -10.00 -8.48
CA ASN A 143 5.72 -8.79 -7.68
C ASN A 143 6.44 -9.05 -6.34
N SER A 144 7.70 -8.60 -6.25
CA SER A 144 8.55 -8.77 -5.05
C SER A 144 7.94 -8.11 -3.81
N ILE A 145 7.54 -6.83 -3.94
CA ILE A 145 6.94 -6.05 -2.85
C ILE A 145 5.65 -6.70 -2.36
N LEU A 146 4.78 -7.13 -3.28
CA LEU A 146 3.57 -7.86 -2.92
C LEU A 146 3.90 -9.18 -2.23
N SER A 147 4.89 -9.94 -2.74
CA SER A 147 5.29 -11.20 -2.12
C SER A 147 5.73 -10.97 -0.67
N THR A 148 6.58 -9.98 -0.40
CA THR A 148 7.00 -9.59 0.95
C THR A 148 5.84 -9.09 1.81
N PHE A 149 4.84 -8.44 1.19
CA PHE A 149 3.61 -7.99 1.83
C PHE A 149 2.64 -9.12 2.21
N LEU A 150 2.72 -10.25 1.53
CA LEU A 150 1.87 -11.42 1.76
C LEU A 150 2.54 -12.48 2.64
N ASP A 151 3.87 -12.54 2.64
CA ASP A 151 4.70 -13.47 3.42
C ASP A 151 4.82 -13.06 4.91
N SER A 152 4.14 -12.00 5.31
CA SER A 152 4.28 -11.26 6.57
C SER A 152 3.82 -11.99 7.84
N ASP A 153 3.76 -13.32 7.81
CA ASP A 153 3.16 -14.10 8.87
C ASP A 153 3.89 -13.99 10.22
N ARG A 154 5.09 -13.38 10.37
CA ARG A 154 5.83 -13.48 11.66
C ARG A 154 6.68 -12.33 12.21
N ASP A 155 7.04 -11.25 11.50
CA ASP A 155 8.25 -10.51 11.93
C ASP A 155 8.24 -8.97 11.78
N GLY A 156 7.09 -8.32 11.55
CA GLY A 156 6.99 -6.85 11.62
C GLY A 156 7.69 -6.08 10.49
N ASN A 157 8.44 -6.77 9.63
CA ASN A 157 9.16 -6.26 8.46
C ASN A 157 8.24 -5.75 7.32
N THR A 158 6.94 -5.81 7.53
CA THR A 158 5.88 -5.50 6.57
C THR A 158 5.07 -4.26 6.98
N ASP A 159 5.57 -3.53 7.97
CA ASP A 159 4.88 -2.36 8.47
C ASP A 159 4.94 -1.21 7.44
N LEU A 160 3.81 -0.93 6.80
CA LEU A 160 3.68 0.19 5.85
C LEU A 160 3.92 1.56 6.51
N GLY A 161 3.72 1.68 7.82
CA GLY A 161 4.11 2.85 8.61
C GLY A 161 5.62 3.02 8.67
N GLU A 162 6.39 1.94 8.82
CA GLU A 162 7.85 2.00 8.73
C GLU A 162 8.30 2.34 7.31
N VAL A 163 7.66 1.76 6.29
CA VAL A 163 7.97 2.10 4.88
C VAL A 163 7.75 3.60 4.63
N LEU A 164 6.65 4.17 5.11
CA LEU A 164 6.39 5.61 5.01
C LEU A 164 7.48 6.43 5.72
N LYS A 165 7.87 6.02 6.93
CA LYS A 165 8.91 6.69 7.71
C LYS A 165 10.25 6.68 6.97
N PHE A 166 10.65 5.54 6.41
CA PHE A 166 11.89 5.41 5.64
C PHE A 166 11.82 6.16 4.31
N ALA A 167 10.70 6.06 3.58
CA ALA A 167 10.47 6.82 2.35
C ALA A 167 10.58 8.33 2.61
N ASN A 168 9.94 8.82 3.67
CA ASN A 168 10.02 10.24 4.02
C ASN A 168 11.45 10.67 4.37
N ARG A 169 12.20 9.85 5.12
CA ARG A 169 13.61 10.12 5.43
C ARG A 169 14.53 10.04 4.19
N PHE A 170 14.19 9.19 3.23
CA PHE A 170 14.95 9.04 1.99
C PHE A 170 14.73 10.23 1.06
N LEU A 171 13.49 10.72 0.98
CA LEU A 171 13.11 11.88 0.15
C LEU A 171 13.47 13.21 0.80
N ASN A 172 13.44 13.28 2.13
CA ASN A 172 13.81 14.44 2.94
C ASN A 172 14.95 14.05 3.92
N PRO A 173 16.20 13.94 3.45
CA PRO A 173 17.35 13.52 4.26
C PRO A 173 17.79 14.54 5.32
#